data_AF-A0A968MZ56-F1
#
_entry.id   AF-A0A968MZ56-F1
#
_cell.length_a   1.000
_cell.length_b   1.000
_cell.length_c   1.000
_cell.angle_alpha   90.00
_cell.angle_beta   90.00
_cell.angle_gamma   90.00
#
_symmetry.space_group_name_H-M   'P 1'
#
loop_
_entity.id
_entity.type
_entity.pdbx_description
1 polymer ?
#
loop_
_entity_poly.entity_id
_entity_poly.type
_entity_poly.pdbx_seq_one_letter_code
_entity_poly.pdbx_strand_id
1 'polypeptide(L)'
;MRFKLTLFLTAVLFNLAIAQERYVVMVSLDGFRWDYPNLYNTPNLDKIAKKGVKAHSLIPSFPSVTFPNHYTIATGLYPDHHGLVANSFYDSTLRLSYAINNRQMVEDKRFYSGEPIWNTAGKQGMKTASFFWVGSEAPVNDMQPTYWKKYDGKV
;
A
#
# COMPACT_ATOMS: atom_id res chain seq x y z
N MET A 1 64.74 7.00 18.62
CA MET A 1 63.53 7.83 18.44
C MET A 1 62.74 7.31 17.24
N ARG A 2 61.73 6.46 17.45
CA ARG A 2 60.78 6.03 16.40
C ARG A 2 59.41 5.94 17.07
N PHE A 3 58.66 7.04 17.03
CA PHE A 3 57.33 7.12 17.61
C PHE A 3 56.26 6.66 16.61
N LYS A 4 55.35 5.86 17.15
CA LYS A 4 54.18 5.21 16.56
C LYS A 4 53.30 6.23 15.83
N LEU A 5 53.07 6.04 14.53
CA LEU A 5 52.07 6.81 13.76
C LEU A 5 51.23 5.92 12.83
N THR A 6 50.92 4.68 13.24
CA THR A 6 50.19 3.73 12.39
C THR A 6 48.92 3.17 13.03
N LEU A 7 48.45 3.73 14.14
CA LEU A 7 47.30 3.18 14.88
C LEU A 7 46.22 4.21 15.26
N PHE A 8 45.98 5.20 14.40
CA PHE A 8 44.87 6.15 14.59
C PHE A 8 43.94 6.29 13.37
N LEU A 9 44.17 5.54 12.29
CA LEU A 9 43.32 5.56 11.10
C LEU A 9 42.39 4.33 10.95
N THR A 10 42.44 3.38 11.89
CA THR A 10 41.62 2.15 11.83
C THR A 10 40.33 2.22 12.63
N ALA A 11 40.11 3.25 13.45
CA ALA A 11 38.93 3.32 14.33
C ALA A 11 37.77 4.19 13.80
N VAL A 12 37.92 4.87 12.66
CA VAL A 12 36.90 5.82 12.16
C VAL A 12 35.99 5.22 11.06
N LEU A 13 36.28 4.03 10.52
CA LEU A 13 35.62 3.58 9.29
C LEU A 13 34.61 2.41 9.38
N PHE A 14 34.31 1.85 10.55
CA PHE A 14 33.31 0.77 10.62
C PHE A 14 32.39 0.86 11.85
N ASN A 15 31.77 2.01 12.05
CA ASN A 15 30.39 2.02 12.54
C ASN A 15 29.45 2.10 11.34
N LEU A 16 29.56 1.13 10.42
CA LEU A 16 28.40 0.71 9.66
C LEU A 16 27.50 0.02 10.69
N ALA A 17 26.73 0.81 11.44
CA ALA A 17 25.52 0.32 12.02
C ALA A 17 24.78 -0.33 10.85
N ILE A 18 24.73 -1.67 10.84
CA ILE A 18 23.86 -2.41 9.94
C ILE A 18 22.48 -1.87 10.29
N ALA A 19 21.99 -0.91 9.50
CA ALA A 19 20.67 -0.38 9.67
C ALA A 19 19.75 -1.59 9.53
N GLN A 20 19.09 -1.97 10.63
CA GLN A 20 18.13 -3.05 10.59
C GLN A 20 17.11 -2.68 9.52
N GLU A 21 17.07 -3.44 8.42
CA GLU A 21 16.13 -3.19 7.34
C GLU A 21 14.72 -3.34 7.92
N ARG A 22 13.99 -2.22 7.99
CA ARG A 22 12.60 -2.20 8.43
C ARG A 22 11.72 -2.31 7.22
N TYR A 23 10.94 -3.37 7.16
CA TYR A 23 9.93 -3.58 6.12
C TYR A 23 8.60 -3.01 6.58
N VAL A 24 7.90 -2.34 5.66
CA VAL A 24 6.50 -1.97 5.84
C VAL A 24 5.65 -3.04 5.18
N VAL A 25 4.78 -3.68 5.96
CA VAL A 25 3.78 -4.63 5.44
C VAL A 25 2.41 -4.03 5.72
N MET A 26 1.65 -3.77 4.65
CA MET A 26 0.29 -3.29 4.73
C MET A 26 -0.66 -4.44 4.42
N VAL A 27 -1.49 -4.80 5.40
CA VAL A 27 -2.48 -5.88 5.28
C VAL A 27 -3.87 -5.28 5.39
N SER A 28 -4.71 -5.53 4.39
CA SER A 28 -6.13 -5.18 4.42
C SER A 28 -6.97 -6.44 4.63
N LEU A 29 -7.93 -6.37 5.55
CA LEU A 29 -8.97 -7.37 5.73
C LEU A 29 -10.29 -6.72 5.30
N ASP A 30 -10.73 -6.99 4.07
CA ASP A 30 -11.90 -6.31 3.51
C ASP A 30 -13.15 -6.57 4.37
N GLY A 31 -13.94 -5.52 4.62
CA GLY A 31 -15.12 -5.58 5.47
C GLY A 31 -14.86 -5.83 6.96
N PHE A 32 -13.60 -5.80 7.44
CA PHE A 32 -13.28 -5.98 8.86
C PHE A 32 -13.66 -4.75 9.68
N ARG A 33 -14.84 -4.76 10.29
CA ARG A 33 -15.37 -3.65 11.09
C ARG A 33 -14.59 -3.48 12.40
N TRP A 34 -14.53 -2.25 12.90
CA TRP A 34 -13.70 -1.84 14.05
C TRP A 34 -14.00 -2.61 15.36
N ASP A 35 -15.21 -3.10 15.54
CA ASP A 35 -15.68 -3.80 16.74
C ASP A 35 -15.62 -5.33 16.64
N TYR A 36 -15.25 -5.90 15.48
CA TYR A 36 -15.14 -7.35 15.31
C TYR A 36 -14.20 -8.03 16.31
N PRO A 37 -13.04 -7.46 16.72
CA PRO A 37 -12.21 -8.05 17.76
C PRO A 37 -12.89 -8.17 19.13
N ASN A 38 -13.96 -7.41 19.38
CA ASN A 38 -14.75 -7.51 20.62
C ASN A 38 -15.87 -8.56 20.50
N LEU A 39 -16.27 -8.90 19.27
CA LEU A 39 -17.38 -9.82 18.99
C LEU A 39 -16.90 -11.25 18.71
N TYR A 40 -15.65 -11.42 18.28
CA TYR A 40 -15.10 -12.70 17.82
C TYR A 40 -13.70 -12.95 18.39
N ASN A 41 -13.29 -14.22 18.40
CA ASN A 41 -11.97 -14.62 18.86
C ASN A 41 -10.91 -14.34 17.77
N THR A 42 -10.14 -13.27 17.92
CA THR A 42 -9.09 -12.85 16.97
C THR A 42 -7.68 -12.88 17.60
N PRO A 43 -7.20 -14.02 18.12
CA PRO A 43 -6.07 -14.07 19.05
C PRO A 43 -4.77 -13.51 18.47
N ASN A 44 -4.56 -13.65 17.16
CA ASN A 44 -3.38 -13.10 16.48
C ASN A 44 -3.46 -11.57 16.33
N LEU A 45 -4.64 -11.03 15.95
CA LEU A 45 -4.85 -9.59 15.86
C LEU A 45 -4.82 -8.94 17.26
N ASP A 46 -5.36 -9.62 18.27
CA ASP A 46 -5.33 -9.15 19.66
C ASP A 46 -3.90 -9.07 20.19
N LYS A 47 -3.05 -10.04 19.82
CA LYS A 47 -1.62 -10.03 20.16
C LYS A 47 -0.89 -8.86 19.49
N ILE A 48 -1.23 -8.54 18.23
CA ILE A 48 -0.69 -7.37 17.53
C ILE A 48 -1.15 -6.08 18.24
N ALA A 49 -2.44 -5.95 18.56
CA ALA A 49 -2.97 -4.78 19.24
C ALA A 49 -2.37 -4.56 20.63
N LYS A 50 -2.16 -5.64 21.42
CA LYS A 50 -1.55 -5.58 22.76
C LYS A 50 -0.07 -5.18 22.75
N LYS A 51 0.67 -5.55 21.69
CA LYS A 51 2.10 -5.28 21.56
C LYS A 51 2.43 -4.04 20.71
N GLY A 52 1.43 -3.50 20.02
CA GLY A 52 1.57 -2.40 19.08
C GLY A 52 0.64 -1.25 19.41
N VAL A 53 0.19 -0.54 18.37
CA VAL A 53 -0.72 0.59 18.48
C VAL A 53 -2.04 0.22 17.80
N LYS A 54 -3.17 0.55 18.44
CA LYS A 54 -4.52 0.35 17.91
C LYS A 54 -5.30 1.67 18.00
N ALA A 55 -5.84 2.11 16.87
CA ALA A 55 -6.83 3.18 16.84
C ALA A 55 -8.21 2.67 17.28
N HIS A 56 -9.09 3.57 17.73
CA HIS A 56 -10.48 3.21 18.07
C HIS A 56 -11.23 2.64 16.86
N SER A 57 -11.14 3.34 15.73
CA SER A 57 -11.72 2.96 14.44
C SER A 57 -11.02 3.71 13.30
N LEU A 58 -11.17 3.23 12.07
CA LEU A 58 -10.85 3.97 10.85
C LEU A 58 -12.15 4.54 10.28
N ILE A 59 -12.16 5.84 9.94
CA ILE A 59 -13.28 6.47 9.23
C ILE A 59 -13.00 6.34 7.73
N PRO A 60 -13.81 5.61 6.96
CA PRO A 60 -13.61 5.48 5.52
C PRO A 60 -14.03 6.75 4.77
N SER A 61 -13.47 6.93 3.57
CA SER A 61 -14.02 7.87 2.58
C SER A 61 -15.40 7.41 2.12
N PHE A 62 -16.27 8.37 1.79
CA PHE A 62 -17.55 8.08 1.15
C PHE A 62 -17.38 7.92 -0.38
N PRO A 63 -18.01 6.91 -1.02
CA PRO A 63 -18.78 5.83 -0.41
C PRO A 63 -17.89 4.78 0.26
N SER A 64 -18.37 4.16 1.34
CA SER A 64 -17.64 3.15 2.13
C SER A 64 -17.62 1.78 1.43
N VAL A 65 -17.07 1.74 0.22
CA VAL A 65 -16.94 0.53 -0.63
C VAL A 65 -15.48 0.26 -0.97
N THR A 66 -15.19 -1.00 -1.32
CA THR A 66 -13.83 -1.57 -1.43
C THR A 66 -12.86 -0.73 -2.25
N PHE A 67 -13.09 -0.57 -3.56
CA PHE A 67 -12.08 0.00 -4.46
C PHE A 67 -11.76 1.47 -4.17
N PRO A 68 -12.76 2.36 -3.99
CA PRO A 68 -12.51 3.74 -3.57
C PRO A 68 -11.66 3.83 -2.30
N ASN A 69 -11.99 3.08 -1.25
CA ASN A 69 -11.29 3.19 0.03
C ASN A 69 -9.89 2.58 0.01
N HIS A 70 -9.68 1.44 -0.65
CA HIS A 70 -8.34 0.86 -0.78
C HIS A 70 -7.40 1.77 -1.57
N TYR A 71 -7.94 2.49 -2.56
CA TYR A 71 -7.15 3.43 -3.34
C TYR A 71 -6.95 4.77 -2.63
N THR A 72 -7.92 5.24 -1.84
CA THR A 72 -7.74 6.32 -0.86
C THR A 72 -6.57 6.01 0.07
N ILE A 73 -6.51 4.81 0.67
CA ILE A 73 -5.41 4.42 1.58
C ILE A 73 -4.07 4.42 0.82
N ALA A 74 -4.05 3.96 -0.42
CA ALA A 74 -2.82 3.89 -1.21
C ALA A 74 -2.28 5.27 -1.62
N THR A 75 -3.14 6.28 -1.78
CA THR A 75 -2.80 7.57 -2.41
C THR A 75 -2.91 8.77 -1.46
N GLY A 76 -3.68 8.65 -0.37
CA GLY A 76 -4.05 9.77 0.50
C GLY A 76 -5.09 10.72 -0.09
N LEU A 77 -5.70 10.39 -1.23
CA LEU A 77 -6.68 11.22 -1.94
C LEU A 77 -8.12 10.76 -1.67
N TYR A 78 -9.07 11.69 -1.78
CA TYR A 78 -10.50 11.34 -1.79
C TYR A 78 -10.93 10.72 -3.14
N PRO A 79 -12.05 9.95 -3.17
CA PRO A 79 -12.55 9.30 -4.37
C PRO A 79 -12.70 10.16 -5.62
N ASP A 80 -13.16 11.39 -5.45
CA ASP A 80 -13.31 12.39 -6.52
C ASP A 80 -11.97 12.92 -7.06
N HIS A 81 -10.88 12.80 -6.32
CA HIS A 81 -9.54 13.24 -6.73
C HIS A 81 -8.71 12.10 -7.35
N HIS A 82 -8.92 10.86 -6.91
CA HIS A 82 -8.19 9.70 -7.45
C HIS A 82 -8.93 8.92 -8.54
N GLY A 83 -10.19 9.28 -8.84
CA GLY A 83 -10.97 8.78 -9.99
C GLY A 83 -11.85 7.56 -9.70
N LEU A 84 -11.43 6.67 -8.79
CA LEU A 84 -12.29 5.55 -8.34
C LEU A 84 -13.39 6.00 -7.38
N VAL A 85 -14.54 6.41 -7.92
CA VAL A 85 -15.69 6.91 -7.14
C VAL A 85 -16.65 5.82 -6.65
N ALA A 86 -16.65 4.63 -7.28
CA ALA A 86 -17.47 3.49 -6.90
C ALA A 86 -16.84 2.16 -7.40
N ASN A 87 -17.39 1.02 -6.97
CA ASN A 87 -17.02 -0.28 -7.53
C ASN A 87 -17.58 -0.51 -8.95
N SER A 88 -18.54 0.31 -9.38
CA SER A 88 -19.05 0.33 -10.75
C SER A 88 -19.57 1.73 -11.06
N PHE A 89 -19.13 2.33 -12.17
CA PHE A 89 -19.55 3.66 -12.60
C PHE A 89 -19.28 3.87 -14.09
N TYR A 90 -19.94 4.86 -14.68
CA TYR A 90 -19.68 5.32 -16.04
C TYR A 90 -18.85 6.59 -16.00
N ASP A 91 -17.76 6.62 -16.77
CA ASP A 91 -16.96 7.82 -16.97
C ASP A 91 -17.37 8.49 -18.30
N SER A 92 -17.94 9.69 -18.21
CA SER A 92 -18.42 10.45 -19.36
C SER A 92 -17.31 10.99 -20.26
N THR A 93 -16.11 11.19 -19.72
CA THR A 93 -14.95 11.72 -20.44
C THR A 93 -14.30 10.62 -21.25
N LEU A 94 -14.10 9.44 -20.65
CA LEU A 94 -13.57 8.25 -21.31
C LEU A 94 -14.61 7.56 -22.20
N ARG A 95 -15.89 7.82 -21.94
CA ARG A 95 -17.04 7.11 -22.54
C ARG A 95 -16.97 5.60 -22.31
N LEU A 96 -16.53 5.20 -21.12
CA LEU A 96 -16.35 3.80 -20.72
C LEU A 96 -16.99 3.55 -19.36
N SER A 97 -17.43 2.31 -19.13
CA SER A 97 -17.91 1.86 -17.83
C SER A 97 -16.82 1.11 -17.09
N TYR A 98 -16.54 1.52 -15.86
CA TYR A 98 -15.70 0.79 -14.93
C TYR A 98 -16.55 -0.17 -14.12
N ALA A 99 -16.05 -1.39 -13.90
CA ALA A 99 -16.62 -2.34 -12.95
C ALA A 99 -15.53 -3.27 -12.42
N ILE A 100 -15.53 -3.56 -11.11
CA ILE A 100 -14.49 -4.39 -10.47
C ILE A 100 -14.41 -5.83 -11.00
N ASN A 101 -15.48 -6.34 -11.60
CA ASN A 101 -15.53 -7.65 -12.24
C ASN A 101 -15.02 -7.63 -13.70
N ASN A 102 -14.79 -6.44 -14.26
CA ASN A 102 -14.23 -6.26 -15.59
C ASN A 102 -12.72 -6.02 -15.49
N ARG A 103 -11.95 -7.10 -15.65
CA ARG A 103 -10.49 -7.10 -15.54
C ARG A 103 -9.79 -6.13 -16.49
N GLN A 104 -10.33 -5.96 -17.69
CA GLN A 104 -9.75 -5.01 -18.64
C GLN A 104 -9.85 -3.58 -18.13
N MET A 105 -10.95 -3.21 -17.46
CA MET A 105 -11.14 -1.88 -16.90
C MET A 105 -10.34 -1.67 -15.61
N VAL A 106 -10.22 -2.70 -14.77
CA VAL A 106 -9.39 -2.67 -13.55
C VAL A 106 -7.91 -2.48 -13.89
N GLU A 107 -7.43 -3.01 -15.02
CA GLU A 107 -6.04 -2.84 -15.46
C GLU A 107 -5.83 -1.54 -16.28
N ASP A 108 -6.89 -0.81 -16.61
CA ASP A 108 -6.80 0.41 -17.43
C ASP A 108 -6.42 1.62 -16.56
N LYS A 109 -5.16 2.06 -16.70
CA LYS A 109 -4.60 3.19 -15.95
C LYS A 109 -5.41 4.49 -16.07
N ARG A 110 -6.26 4.66 -17.10
CA ARG A 110 -7.03 5.89 -17.31
C ARG A 110 -8.07 6.17 -16.22
N PHE A 111 -8.51 5.14 -15.48
CA PHE A 111 -9.42 5.32 -14.34
C PHE A 111 -8.73 5.72 -13.04
N TYR A 112 -7.40 5.76 -13.02
CA TYR A 112 -6.60 5.93 -11.82
C TYR A 112 -5.81 7.24 -11.88
N SER A 113 -6.09 8.14 -10.94
CA SER A 113 -5.35 9.40 -10.75
C SER A 113 -4.56 9.39 -9.44
N GLY A 114 -3.63 10.33 -9.30
CA GLY A 114 -2.75 10.42 -8.14
C GLY A 114 -1.55 9.49 -8.23
N GLU A 115 -0.85 9.32 -7.10
CA GLU A 115 0.32 8.46 -7.01
C GLU A 115 0.17 7.49 -5.83
N PRO A 116 0.09 6.17 -6.08
CA PRO A 116 0.02 5.21 -5.00
C PRO A 116 1.38 5.03 -4.33
N ILE A 117 1.38 4.71 -3.03
CA ILE A 117 2.55 4.61 -2.16
C ILE A 117 3.67 3.72 -2.73
N TRP A 118 3.33 2.67 -3.47
CA TRP A 118 4.33 1.79 -4.08
C TRP A 118 5.08 2.45 -5.25
N ASN A 119 4.44 3.36 -5.99
CA ASN A 119 5.11 4.16 -7.01
C ASN A 119 5.99 5.23 -6.34
N THR A 120 5.50 5.89 -5.29
CA THR A 120 6.27 6.87 -4.50
C THR A 120 7.54 6.26 -3.91
N ALA A 121 7.44 5.06 -3.33
CA ALA A 121 8.59 4.33 -2.79
C ALA A 121 9.53 3.84 -3.91
N GLY A 122 8.99 3.37 -5.04
CA GLY A 122 9.77 2.96 -6.21
C GLY A 122 10.60 4.10 -6.80
N LYS A 123 10.02 5.30 -6.92
CA LYS A 123 10.73 6.52 -7.37
C LYS A 123 11.88 6.92 -6.43
N GLN A 124 11.79 6.53 -5.16
CA GLN A 124 12.83 6.77 -4.15
C GLN A 124 13.83 5.59 -4.03
N GLY A 125 13.82 4.66 -5.00
CA GLY A 125 14.78 3.56 -5.05
C GLY A 125 14.44 2.35 -4.19
N MET A 126 13.24 2.30 -3.58
CA MET A 126 12.80 1.14 -2.81
C MET A 126 12.16 0.07 -3.72
N LYS A 127 12.43 -1.20 -3.43
CA LYS A 127 11.65 -2.30 -4.02
C LYS A 127 10.29 -2.38 -3.35
N THR A 128 9.25 -2.60 -4.14
CA THR A 128 7.87 -2.71 -3.64
C THR A 128 7.21 -3.98 -4.14
N ALA A 129 6.32 -4.55 -3.32
CA ALA A 129 5.57 -5.75 -3.68
C ALA A 129 4.08 -5.57 -3.34
N SER A 130 3.20 -6.00 -4.23
CA SER A 130 1.75 -6.06 -3.99
C SER A 130 1.22 -7.45 -4.25
N PHE A 131 0.39 -7.94 -3.33
CA PHE A 131 -0.42 -9.13 -3.52
C PHE A 131 -1.89 -8.70 -3.41
N PHE A 132 -2.50 -8.39 -4.56
CA PHE A 132 -3.92 -8.07 -4.70
C PHE A 132 -4.40 -6.69 -4.18
N TRP A 133 -3.50 -5.73 -3.90
CA TRP A 133 -3.96 -4.38 -3.56
C TRP A 133 -4.63 -3.68 -4.77
N VAL A 134 -5.75 -3.01 -4.54
CA VAL A 134 -6.49 -2.27 -5.59
C VAL A 134 -5.60 -1.24 -6.28
N GLY A 135 -5.55 -1.29 -7.61
CA GLY A 135 -4.75 -0.38 -8.43
C GLY A 135 -3.29 -0.81 -8.61
N SER A 136 -2.81 -1.85 -7.92
CA SER A 136 -1.43 -2.34 -8.11
C SER A 136 -1.21 -3.06 -9.45
N GLU A 137 -2.29 -3.54 -10.06
CA GLU A 137 -2.31 -4.19 -11.37
C GLU A 137 -2.63 -3.26 -12.53
N ALA A 138 -2.87 -1.96 -12.25
CA ALA A 138 -2.94 -0.92 -13.26
C ALA A 138 -1.60 -0.16 -13.33
N PRO A 139 -1.05 0.13 -14.52
CA PRO A 139 0.19 0.89 -14.68
C PRO A 139 -0.02 2.40 -14.48
N VAL A 140 -0.38 2.78 -13.25
CA VAL A 140 -0.63 4.18 -12.85
C VAL A 140 0.64 5.00 -13.01
N ASN A 141 0.57 6.13 -13.71
CA ASN A 141 1.73 6.95 -14.10
C ASN A 141 2.85 6.14 -14.77
N ASP A 142 2.47 5.13 -15.57
CA ASP A 142 3.38 4.22 -16.27
C ASP A 142 4.30 3.41 -15.34
N MET A 143 3.87 3.23 -14.08
CA MET A 143 4.59 2.49 -13.05
C MET A 143 3.68 1.51 -12.32
N GLN A 144 4.29 0.43 -11.82
CA GLN A 144 3.67 -0.59 -10.98
C GLN A 144 4.66 -0.99 -9.87
N PRO A 145 4.22 -1.73 -8.83
CA PRO A 145 5.16 -2.30 -7.88
C PRO A 145 6.24 -3.14 -8.56
N THR A 146 7.42 -3.27 -7.95
CA THR A 146 8.50 -4.13 -8.50
C THR A 146 8.02 -5.58 -8.68
N TYR A 147 7.22 -6.07 -7.74
CA TYR A 147 6.57 -7.37 -7.82
C TYR A 147 5.08 -7.20 -7.59
N TRP A 148 4.24 -7.73 -8.46
CA TRP A 148 2.80 -7.67 -8.28
C TRP A 148 2.11 -8.90 -8.87
N LYS A 149 0.85 -9.12 -8.48
CA LYS A 149 -0.01 -10.17 -9.00
C LYS A 149 -1.32 -9.59 -9.49
N LYS A 150 -1.78 -10.09 -10.65
CA LYS A 150 -3.17 -9.92 -11.05
C LYS A 150 -4.06 -10.59 -10.01
N TYR A 151 -5.15 -9.94 -9.63
CA TYR A 151 -6.11 -10.51 -8.70
C TYR A 151 -6.64 -11.87 -9.19
N ASP A 152 -6.58 -12.87 -8.31
CA ASP A 152 -7.19 -14.18 -8.50
C ASP A 152 -7.87 -14.61 -7.20
N GLY A 153 -9.20 -14.64 -7.20
CA GLY A 153 -10.00 -15.01 -6.03
C GLY A 153 -9.96 -16.49 -5.67
N LYS A 154 -9.20 -17.32 -6.41
CA LYS A 154 -9.02 -18.75 -6.12
C LYS A 154 -7.77 -19.05 -5.28
N VAL A 155 -6.91 -18.05 -5.07
CA VAL A 155 -5.67 -18.17 -4.28
C VAL A 155 -5.97 -18.03 -2.79
#